data_AF-A0A7S4UBI2-F1
#
_entry.id   AF-A0A7S4UBI2-F1
#
_cell.length_a   1.000
_cell.length_b   1.000
_cell.length_c   1.000
_cell.angle_alpha   90.00
_cell.angle_beta   90.00
_cell.angle_gamma   90.00
#
_symmetry.space_group_name_H-M   'P 1'
#
loop_
_entity.id
_entity.type
_entity.pdbx_description
1 polymer ?
#
loop_
_entity_poly.entity_id
_entity_poly.type
_entity_poly.pdbx_seq_one_letter_code
_entity_poly.pdbx_strand_id
1 'polypeptide(L)'
;MQEPFANVVQVTPRAISRINLGGGSYDPVLSLSPRRPVKPWEVGGIGNVLMWVLGGLLVLGIAAAAAAMLLHQRHGHLPQVLVIINPDPHAVIVGSGGADLSITDCEQCVGRGQVWQIEKCFQKCEVADVPCFGSADGCRVNEEHKAASAVCRDMKDCRSCVPEKHCAWRKLEMDCFMASNYWGPKDDIVKHQQVGECPP
;
A
#
# COMPACT_ATOMS: atom_id res chain seq x y z
N MET A 1 11.59 25.57 -22.94
CA MET A 1 11.02 24.26 -23.35
C MET A 1 12.20 23.36 -23.64
N GLN A 2 12.43 22.36 -22.79
CA GLN A 2 13.67 21.58 -22.73
C GLN A 2 13.24 20.11 -22.67
N GLU A 3 13.63 19.34 -23.68
CA GLU A 3 13.22 17.95 -23.82
C GLU A 3 14.01 17.03 -22.88
N PRO A 4 13.42 15.93 -22.38
CA PRO A 4 14.13 14.98 -21.54
C PRO A 4 15.03 14.07 -22.38
N PHE A 5 16.31 14.02 -22.02
CA PHE A 5 17.27 13.05 -22.57
C PHE A 5 16.97 11.65 -22.03
N ALA A 6 16.55 10.74 -22.92
CA ALA A 6 16.56 9.31 -22.65
C ALA A 6 17.98 8.77 -22.85
N ASN A 7 18.62 8.31 -21.77
CA ASN A 7 19.89 7.58 -21.86
C ASN A 7 19.63 6.17 -22.40
N VAL A 8 19.95 5.95 -23.68
CA VAL A 8 19.93 4.62 -24.30
C VAL A 8 21.31 3.98 -24.08
N VAL A 9 21.39 3.02 -23.17
CA VAL A 9 22.56 2.17 -23.03
C VAL A 9 22.45 1.02 -24.03
N GLN A 10 23.21 1.07 -25.12
CA GLN A 10 23.34 -0.06 -26.03
C GLN A 10 24.30 -1.10 -25.46
N VAL A 11 23.79 -2.30 -25.17
CA VAL A 11 24.62 -3.45 -24.79
C VAL A 11 24.87 -4.30 -26.04
N THR A 12 26.10 -4.30 -26.53
CA THR A 12 26.52 -5.18 -27.62
C THR A 12 26.70 -6.62 -27.13
N PRO A 13 26.24 -7.64 -27.87
CA PRO A 13 26.43 -9.02 -27.49
C PRO A 13 27.85 -9.46 -27.83
N ARG A 14 28.74 -9.46 -26.84
CA ARG A 14 29.97 -10.26 -26.91
C ARG A 14 30.20 -11.00 -25.60
N ALA A 15 30.31 -12.32 -25.76
CA ALA A 15 30.80 -13.30 -24.81
C ALA A 15 29.99 -13.43 -23.51
N ILE A 16 29.41 -14.62 -23.34
CA ILE A 16 28.92 -15.14 -22.06
C ILE A 16 30.12 -15.20 -21.10
N SER A 17 30.33 -14.13 -20.34
CA SER A 17 31.18 -14.14 -19.16
C SER A 17 30.30 -14.48 -17.96
N ARG A 18 30.72 -15.51 -17.22
CA ARG A 18 30.12 -15.93 -15.95
C ARG A 18 29.95 -14.71 -15.04
N ILE A 19 28.71 -14.42 -14.67
CA ILE A 19 28.44 -13.54 -13.54
C ILE A 19 28.63 -14.40 -12.29
N ASN A 20 29.75 -14.18 -11.59
CA ASN A 20 29.92 -14.64 -10.22
C ASN A 20 29.01 -13.78 -9.33
N LEU A 21 27.80 -14.28 -9.07
CA LEU A 21 26.98 -13.78 -7.97
C LEU A 21 27.57 -14.36 -6.70
N GLY A 22 28.31 -13.52 -5.98
CA GLY A 22 28.90 -13.88 -4.70
C GLY A 22 27.84 -14.33 -3.70
N GLY A 23 28.09 -15.48 -3.07
CA GLY A 23 27.69 -15.77 -1.70
C GLY A 23 26.20 -16.00 -1.46
N GLY A 24 25.68 -17.13 -1.96
CA GLY A 24 24.37 -17.64 -1.56
C GLY A 24 24.09 -18.98 -2.21
N SER A 25 24.63 -20.06 -1.64
CA SER A 25 24.30 -21.43 -2.05
C SER A 25 22.90 -21.76 -1.55
N TYR A 26 21.90 -21.66 -2.43
CA TYR A 26 20.58 -22.22 -2.19
C TYR A 26 20.44 -23.43 -3.11
N ASP A 27 20.36 -24.63 -2.52
CA ASP A 27 20.05 -25.85 -3.24
C ASP A 27 18.55 -25.90 -3.57
N PRO A 28 18.13 -26.04 -4.84
CA PRO A 28 16.83 -26.59 -5.14
C PRO A 28 17.01 -28.08 -5.48
N VAL A 29 16.98 -28.94 -4.45
CA VAL A 29 16.75 -30.38 -4.65
C VAL A 29 15.49 -30.78 -3.89
N LEU A 30 14.33 -30.48 -4.46
CA LEU A 30 13.12 -31.23 -4.17
C LEU A 30 13.03 -32.39 -5.18
N SER A 31 13.78 -33.44 -4.87
CA SER A 31 13.65 -34.76 -5.49
C SER A 31 12.32 -35.36 -5.05
N LEU A 32 11.31 -35.23 -5.92
CA LEU A 32 10.04 -35.95 -5.77
C LEU A 32 10.30 -37.43 -6.08
N SER A 33 10.45 -38.22 -5.01
CA SER A 33 10.45 -39.68 -5.12
C SER A 33 9.11 -40.19 -5.67
N PRO A 34 9.11 -41.12 -6.64
CA PRO A 34 7.88 -41.78 -7.09
C PRO A 34 7.32 -42.64 -5.96
N ARG A 35 6.13 -42.29 -5.44
CA ARG A 35 5.39 -43.16 -4.53
C ARG A 35 4.98 -44.42 -5.29
N ARG A 36 5.39 -45.58 -4.77
CA ARG A 36 4.97 -46.89 -5.28
C ARG A 36 3.45 -47.04 -5.14
N PRO A 37 2.76 -47.66 -6.11
CA PRO A 37 1.35 -47.97 -5.98
C PRO A 37 1.13 -49.01 -4.88
N VAL A 38 0.35 -48.65 -3.86
CA VAL A 38 -0.18 -49.58 -2.85
C VAL A 38 -1.37 -50.33 -3.46
N LYS A 39 -1.34 -51.67 -3.39
CA LYS A 39 -2.41 -52.55 -3.88
C LYS A 39 -3.61 -52.49 -2.91
N PRO A 40 -4.85 -52.23 -3.36
CA PRO A 40 -5.96 -51.89 -2.45
C PRO A 40 -6.93 -53.03 -2.13
N TRP A 41 -6.56 -54.31 -2.25
CA TRP A 41 -7.51 -55.40 -2.02
C TRP A 41 -6.97 -56.41 -1.01
N GLU A 42 -7.30 -56.23 0.27
CA GLU A 42 -7.42 -57.33 1.24
C GLU A 42 -8.04 -56.81 2.54
N VAL A 43 -9.30 -56.36 2.48
CA VAL A 43 -10.13 -56.27 3.69
C VAL A 43 -11.56 -56.65 3.32
N GLY A 44 -11.85 -57.94 3.39
CA GLY A 44 -13.21 -58.49 3.37
C GLY A 44 -13.88 -58.23 4.72
N GLY A 45 -15.05 -57.60 4.70
CA GLY A 45 -15.85 -57.38 5.91
C GLY A 45 -16.92 -56.33 5.68
N ILE A 46 -18.14 -56.64 6.11
CA ILE A 46 -19.40 -55.90 5.87
C ILE A 46 -19.40 -54.47 6.47
N GLY A 47 -18.31 -54.02 7.10
CA GLY A 47 -18.09 -52.64 7.54
C GLY A 47 -17.76 -51.62 6.43
N ASN A 48 -17.66 -52.05 5.17
CA ASN A 48 -17.20 -51.20 4.07
C ASN A 48 -18.20 -50.09 3.70
N VAL A 49 -19.51 -50.34 3.70
CA VAL A 49 -20.51 -49.38 3.16
C VAL A 49 -20.51 -48.06 3.93
N LEU A 50 -20.38 -48.10 5.25
CA LEU A 50 -20.36 -46.88 6.07
C LEU A 50 -19.09 -46.04 5.83
N MET A 51 -17.93 -46.70 5.64
CA MET A 51 -16.67 -46.04 5.29
C MET A 51 -16.70 -45.42 3.89
N TRP A 52 -17.37 -46.05 2.91
CA TRP A 52 -17.55 -45.48 1.57
C TRP A 52 -18.48 -44.26 1.59
N VAL A 53 -19.55 -44.28 2.38
CA VAL A 53 -20.48 -43.14 2.50
C VAL A 53 -19.85 -41.97 3.25
N LEU A 54 -19.19 -42.23 4.38
CA LEU A 54 -18.52 -41.18 5.15
C LEU A 54 -17.28 -40.63 4.42
N GLY A 55 -16.50 -41.50 3.77
CA GLY A 55 -15.38 -41.09 2.91
C GLY A 55 -15.84 -40.29 1.69
N GLY A 56 -16.95 -40.69 1.06
CA GLY A 56 -17.55 -39.97 -0.06
C GLY A 56 -18.03 -38.56 0.34
N LEU A 57 -18.70 -38.42 1.48
CA LEU A 57 -19.15 -37.13 2.01
C LEU A 57 -17.97 -36.20 2.38
N LEU A 58 -16.90 -36.75 2.94
CA LEU A 58 -15.69 -35.99 3.26
C LEU A 58 -15.02 -35.44 1.98
N VAL A 59 -14.88 -36.27 0.94
CA VAL A 59 -14.30 -35.86 -0.34
C VAL A 59 -15.18 -34.82 -1.04
N LEU A 60 -16.51 -34.98 -1.00
CA LEU A 60 -17.44 -33.99 -1.56
C LEU A 60 -17.35 -32.64 -0.83
N GLY A 61 -17.22 -32.66 0.50
CA GLY A 61 -17.05 -31.46 1.31
C GLY A 61 -15.75 -30.70 1.03
N ILE A 62 -14.63 -31.43 0.86
CA ILE A 62 -13.33 -30.83 0.51
C ILE A 62 -13.37 -30.22 -0.90
N ALA A 63 -14.02 -30.91 -1.86
CA ALA A 63 -14.18 -30.38 -3.22
C ALA A 63 -15.02 -29.09 -3.26
N ALA A 64 -16.10 -29.02 -2.47
CA ALA A 64 -16.94 -27.83 -2.36
C ALA A 64 -16.19 -26.64 -1.72
N ALA A 65 -15.39 -26.90 -0.68
CA ALA A 65 -14.57 -25.86 -0.04
C ALA A 65 -13.47 -25.31 -0.97
N ALA A 66 -12.82 -26.17 -1.76
CA ALA A 66 -11.84 -25.75 -2.75
C ALA A 66 -12.47 -24.91 -3.88
N ALA A 67 -13.66 -25.29 -4.35
CA ALA A 67 -14.40 -24.51 -5.34
C ALA A 67 -14.81 -23.13 -4.81
N ALA A 68 -15.23 -23.04 -3.54
CA ALA A 68 -15.56 -21.77 -2.89
C ALA A 68 -14.33 -20.85 -2.74
N MET A 69 -13.16 -21.39 -2.39
CA MET A 69 -11.90 -20.62 -2.36
C MET A 69 -11.49 -20.11 -3.74
N LEU A 70 -11.68 -20.91 -4.80
CA LEU A 70 -11.37 -20.50 -6.18
C LEU A 70 -12.34 -19.41 -6.69
N LEU A 71 -13.60 -19.42 -6.27
CA LEU A 71 -14.55 -18.37 -6.61
C LEU A 71 -14.29 -17.06 -5.86
N HIS A 72 -13.79 -17.12 -4.62
CA HIS A 72 -13.46 -15.91 -3.85
C HIS A 72 -12.18 -15.19 -4.34
N GLN A 73 -11.25 -15.91 -4.98
CA GLN A 73 -10.05 -15.33 -5.59
C GLN A 73 -10.33 -14.46 -6.84
N ARG A 74 -11.51 -14.56 -7.45
CA ARG A 74 -11.81 -13.86 -8.71
C ARG A 74 -12.12 -12.36 -8.58
N HIS A 75 -12.24 -11.85 -7.35
CA HIS A 75 -12.45 -10.42 -7.09
C HIS A 75 -11.19 -9.71 -6.56
N GLY A 76 -10.07 -10.42 -6.42
CA GLY A 76 -8.77 -9.78 -6.25
C GLY A 76 -8.36 -9.13 -7.57
N HIS A 77 -8.29 -7.81 -7.59
CA HIS A 77 -7.76 -7.01 -8.68
C HIS A 77 -6.30 -7.43 -8.95
N LEU A 78 -6.10 -8.45 -9.77
CA LEU A 78 -4.78 -8.85 -10.23
C LEU A 78 -4.23 -7.71 -11.10
N PRO A 79 -3.06 -7.14 -10.78
CA PRO A 79 -2.44 -6.16 -11.65
C PRO A 79 -2.20 -6.84 -12.99
N GLN A 80 -2.74 -6.25 -14.05
CA GLN A 80 -2.63 -6.81 -15.38
C GLN A 80 -1.16 -6.71 -15.79
N VAL A 81 -0.45 -7.83 -15.72
CA VAL A 81 0.92 -7.93 -16.24
C VAL A 81 0.80 -7.99 -17.76
N LEU A 82 0.89 -6.83 -18.40
CA LEU A 82 0.97 -6.71 -19.85
C LEU A 82 2.31 -7.28 -20.31
N VAL A 83 2.31 -8.53 -20.76
CA VAL A 83 3.45 -9.15 -21.42
C VAL A 83 3.44 -8.71 -22.88
N ILE A 84 4.24 -7.69 -23.21
CA ILE A 84 4.45 -7.28 -24.60
C ILE A 84 5.45 -8.27 -25.21
N ILE A 85 4.95 -9.19 -26.03
CA ILE A 85 5.80 -10.10 -26.81
C ILE A 85 6.28 -9.29 -28.02
N ASN A 86 7.48 -8.72 -27.91
CA ASN A 86 8.14 -8.06 -29.03
C ASN A 86 8.64 -9.15 -30.01
N PRO A 87 8.24 -9.12 -31.30
CA PRO A 87 8.66 -10.13 -32.28
C PRO A 87 10.15 -10.09 -32.67
N ASP A 88 10.92 -9.11 -32.18
CA ASP A 88 12.36 -9.05 -32.41
C ASP A 88 13.15 -9.91 -31.40
N PRO A 89 13.87 -10.97 -31.83
CA PRO A 89 14.59 -11.89 -30.95
C PRO A 89 15.85 -11.31 -30.29
N HIS A 90 16.11 -10.01 -30.46
CA HIS A 90 17.31 -9.33 -29.94
C HIS A 90 17.01 -8.26 -28.88
N ALA A 91 15.75 -8.03 -28.52
CA ALA A 91 15.37 -7.04 -27.52
C ALA A 91 14.69 -7.69 -26.30
N VAL A 92 15.49 -8.16 -25.34
CA VAL A 92 14.97 -8.53 -24.01
C VAL A 92 14.79 -7.25 -23.21
N ILE A 93 13.57 -6.73 -23.14
CA ILE A 93 13.20 -5.67 -22.21
C ILE A 93 13.05 -6.32 -20.84
N VAL A 94 14.15 -6.40 -20.07
CA VAL A 94 14.06 -6.60 -18.63
C VAL A 94 13.58 -5.28 -18.05
N GLY A 95 12.27 -5.07 -18.07
CA GLY A 95 11.64 -4.03 -17.29
C GLY A 95 11.80 -4.39 -15.83
N SER A 96 12.90 -3.97 -15.21
CA SER A 96 12.96 -3.87 -13.76
C SER A 96 11.81 -2.97 -13.34
N GLY A 97 10.72 -3.58 -12.86
CA GLY A 97 9.56 -2.94 -12.24
C GLY A 97 9.94 -2.30 -10.90
N GLY A 98 10.93 -1.41 -10.96
CA GLY A 98 11.47 -0.59 -9.89
C GLY A 98 11.51 0.86 -10.33
N ALA A 99 10.52 1.30 -11.11
CA ALA A 99 10.06 2.66 -10.90
C ALA A 99 9.47 2.64 -9.49
N ASP A 100 10.28 3.08 -8.54
CA ASP A 100 9.84 3.71 -7.31
C ASP A 100 8.92 4.85 -7.75
N LEU A 101 7.69 4.49 -8.10
CA LEU A 101 6.55 5.37 -8.18
C LEU A 101 6.37 5.77 -6.72
N SER A 102 7.18 6.74 -6.30
CA SER A 102 6.95 7.49 -5.09
C SER A 102 5.50 7.92 -5.21
N ILE A 103 4.65 7.23 -4.47
CA ILE A 103 3.24 7.57 -4.43
C ILE A 103 3.24 8.91 -3.72
N THR A 104 3.24 9.98 -4.49
CA THR A 104 3.24 11.37 -4.01
C THR A 104 1.82 11.84 -3.73
N ASP A 105 0.83 11.00 -4.06
CA ASP A 105 -0.58 11.32 -4.01
C ASP A 105 -1.33 10.42 -3.03
N CYS A 106 -2.11 11.05 -2.15
CA CYS A 106 -2.88 10.36 -1.13
C CYS A 106 -3.92 9.41 -1.75
N GLU A 107 -4.62 9.82 -2.80
CA GLU A 107 -5.70 9.03 -3.40
C GLU A 107 -5.16 7.74 -4.03
N GLN A 108 -4.01 7.83 -4.70
CA GLN A 108 -3.32 6.65 -5.22
C GLN A 108 -2.89 5.68 -4.11
N CYS A 109 -2.50 6.22 -2.95
CA CYS A 109 -2.13 5.43 -1.78
C CYS A 109 -3.30 4.60 -1.26
N VAL A 110 -4.39 5.27 -0.94
CA VAL A 110 -5.59 4.64 -0.37
C VAL A 110 -6.27 3.71 -1.38
N GLY A 111 -6.19 4.03 -2.69
CA GLY A 111 -6.66 3.17 -3.77
C GLY A 111 -5.94 1.82 -3.85
N ARG A 112 -4.72 1.71 -3.32
CA ARG A 112 -3.96 0.45 -3.21
C ARG A 112 -4.23 -0.30 -1.90
N GLY A 113 -5.18 0.14 -1.09
CA GLY A 113 -5.45 -0.43 0.23
C GLY A 113 -4.40 -0.09 1.28
N GLN A 114 -3.57 0.91 1.02
CA GLN A 114 -2.60 1.45 1.97
C GLN A 114 -3.21 2.65 2.71
N VAL A 115 -2.48 3.17 3.71
CA VAL A 115 -2.87 4.40 4.41
C VAL A 115 -1.86 5.50 4.17
N TRP A 116 -2.34 6.74 4.11
CA TRP A 116 -1.51 7.92 3.94
C TRP A 116 -1.20 8.58 5.29
N GLN A 117 0.08 8.79 5.59
CA GLN A 117 0.58 9.55 6.74
C GLN A 117 1.86 10.30 6.35
N ILE A 118 2.01 11.56 6.80
CA ILE A 118 3.25 12.37 6.57
C ILE A 118 3.72 12.32 5.12
N GLU A 119 2.79 12.52 4.19
CA GLU A 119 3.08 12.55 2.75
C GLU A 119 3.67 11.24 2.19
N LYS A 120 3.41 10.11 2.87
CA LYS A 120 3.89 8.79 2.50
C LYS A 120 2.82 7.72 2.68
N CYS A 121 2.97 6.62 1.96
CA CYS A 121 2.16 5.43 2.10
C CYS A 121 2.72 4.46 3.14
N PHE A 122 1.82 3.93 3.97
CA PHE A 122 2.10 2.87 4.93
C PHE A 122 1.09 1.74 4.78
N GLN A 123 1.44 0.54 5.26
CA GLN A 123 0.51 -0.60 5.27
C GLN A 123 -0.56 -0.47 6.35
N LYS A 124 -0.29 0.32 7.38
CA LYS A 124 -1.16 0.59 8.53
C LYS A 124 -0.73 1.93 9.14
N CYS A 125 -1.53 2.48 10.04
CA CYS A 125 -1.16 3.70 10.74
C CYS A 125 0.00 3.39 11.71
N GLU A 126 1.21 3.86 11.40
CA GLU A 126 2.43 3.54 12.16
C GLU A 126 2.93 4.74 12.96
N VAL A 127 2.66 5.95 12.50
CA VAL A 127 3.09 7.16 13.20
C VAL A 127 1.97 7.65 14.10
N ALA A 128 2.23 7.59 15.41
CA ALA A 128 1.35 8.18 16.43
C ALA A 128 1.23 9.70 16.24
N ASP A 129 0.14 10.28 16.72
CA ASP A 129 -0.12 11.72 16.73
C ASP A 129 -0.17 12.40 15.34
N VAL A 130 -0.12 11.61 14.27
CA VAL A 130 -0.32 12.07 12.90
C VAL A 130 -1.63 11.51 12.35
N PRO A 131 -2.50 12.36 11.76
CA PRO A 131 -3.70 11.90 11.08
C PRO A 131 -3.38 10.79 10.06
N CYS A 132 -4.20 9.74 10.09
CA CYS A 132 -4.06 8.59 9.21
C CYS A 132 -5.28 8.51 8.29
N PHE A 133 -5.03 8.51 6.98
CA PHE A 133 -6.10 8.54 5.98
C PHE A 133 -6.12 7.22 5.21
N GLY A 134 -7.16 6.42 5.41
CA GLY A 134 -7.35 5.12 4.74
C GLY A 134 -8.46 5.13 3.68
N SER A 135 -8.95 6.31 3.29
CA SER A 135 -10.03 6.48 2.33
C SER A 135 -9.84 7.73 1.47
N ALA A 136 -10.49 7.76 0.30
CA ALA A 136 -10.47 8.92 -0.60
C ALA A 136 -11.04 10.18 0.07
N ASP A 137 -12.12 10.06 0.85
CA ASP A 137 -12.65 11.19 1.63
C ASP A 137 -11.63 11.70 2.66
N GLY A 138 -10.86 10.80 3.29
CA GLY A 138 -9.76 11.16 4.17
C GLY A 138 -8.68 11.97 3.44
N CYS A 139 -8.34 11.59 2.20
CA CYS A 139 -7.40 12.34 1.38
C CYS A 139 -7.90 13.75 1.05
N ARG A 140 -9.20 13.93 0.74
CA ARG A 140 -9.77 15.27 0.54
C ARG A 140 -9.62 16.13 1.79
N VAL A 141 -9.92 15.58 2.97
CA VAL A 141 -9.73 16.28 4.25
C VAL A 141 -8.26 16.62 4.49
N ASN A 142 -7.33 15.72 4.12
CA ASN A 142 -5.90 15.99 4.21
C ASN A 142 -5.46 17.18 3.33
N GLU A 143 -5.95 17.25 2.09
CA GLU A 143 -5.64 18.37 1.20
C GLU A 143 -6.25 19.69 1.68
N GLU A 144 -7.49 19.67 2.18
CA GLU A 144 -8.11 20.82 2.84
C GLU A 144 -7.28 21.27 4.06
N HIS A 145 -6.79 20.33 4.86
CA HIS A 145 -5.92 20.60 6.00
C HIS A 145 -4.57 21.21 5.59
N LYS A 146 -3.94 20.69 4.52
CA LYS A 146 -2.69 21.25 3.99
C LYS A 146 -2.88 22.68 3.50
N ALA A 147 -3.95 22.92 2.73
CA ALA A 147 -4.29 24.25 2.24
C ALA A 147 -4.56 25.22 3.40
N ALA A 148 -5.37 24.82 4.38
CA ALA A 148 -5.65 25.63 5.57
C ALA A 148 -4.37 25.90 6.37
N SER A 149 -3.51 24.90 6.56
CA SER A 149 -2.25 25.08 7.29
C SER A 149 -1.29 26.05 6.59
N ALA A 150 -1.28 26.10 5.25
CA ALA A 150 -0.50 27.08 4.52
C ALA A 150 -1.04 28.49 4.76
N VAL A 151 -2.36 28.68 4.67
CA VAL A 151 -3.03 29.96 4.94
C VAL A 151 -2.72 30.45 6.36
N CYS A 152 -2.87 29.59 7.37
CA CYS A 152 -2.60 29.99 8.76
C CYS A 152 -1.15 30.44 8.96
N ARG A 153 -0.17 29.73 8.38
CA ARG A 153 1.26 30.01 8.56
C ARG A 153 1.71 31.36 7.95
N ASP A 154 1.01 31.81 6.91
CA ASP A 154 1.34 33.07 6.24
C ASP A 154 0.88 34.29 7.03
N MET A 155 -0.09 34.13 7.94
CA MET A 155 -0.61 35.20 8.78
C MET A 155 0.35 35.54 9.93
N LYS A 156 0.66 36.84 10.07
CA LYS A 156 1.62 37.34 11.07
C LYS A 156 0.97 37.96 12.29
N ASP A 157 -0.34 38.21 12.24
CA ASP A 157 -1.06 38.95 13.27
C ASP A 157 -2.28 38.17 13.76
N CYS A 158 -2.53 38.19 15.07
CA CYS A 158 -3.69 37.54 15.68
C CYS A 158 -5.01 37.97 15.04
N ARG A 159 -5.16 39.27 14.76
CA ARG A 159 -6.40 39.83 14.17
C ARG A 159 -6.69 39.32 12.76
N SER A 160 -5.65 38.95 12.01
CA SER A 160 -5.77 38.38 10.66
C SER A 160 -5.94 36.86 10.75
N CYS A 161 -5.30 36.21 11.73
CA CYS A 161 -5.36 34.78 11.98
C CYS A 161 -6.72 34.28 12.44
N VAL A 162 -7.26 34.92 13.48
CA VAL A 162 -8.45 34.43 14.19
C VAL A 162 -9.70 34.36 13.31
N PRO A 163 -9.99 35.32 12.41
CA PRO A 163 -11.13 35.21 11.51
C PRO A 163 -11.16 33.97 10.60
N GLU A 164 -10.04 33.27 10.41
CA GLU A 164 -10.03 32.02 9.64
C GLU A 164 -10.49 30.83 10.47
N LYS A 165 -11.52 30.13 9.98
CA LYS A 165 -12.19 29.03 10.70
C LYS A 165 -11.25 27.90 11.15
N HIS A 166 -10.20 27.65 10.36
CA HIS A 166 -9.26 26.54 10.59
C HIS A 166 -8.00 26.97 11.34
N CYS A 167 -7.85 28.26 11.64
CA CYS A 167 -6.67 28.80 12.28
C CYS A 167 -6.93 29.09 13.76
N ALA A 168 -5.84 29.09 14.53
CA ALA A 168 -5.78 29.56 15.89
C ALA A 168 -4.48 30.35 16.09
N TRP A 169 -4.49 31.27 17.04
CA TRP A 169 -3.32 32.05 17.41
C TRP A 169 -2.72 31.55 18.72
N ARG A 170 -1.41 31.34 18.81
CA ARG A 170 -0.73 30.95 20.07
C ARG A 170 -0.24 32.19 20.80
N LYS A 171 -0.69 32.36 22.05
CA LYS A 171 -0.39 33.56 22.85
C LYS A 171 1.10 33.67 23.21
N LEU A 172 1.77 32.53 23.45
CA LEU A 172 3.17 32.51 23.87
C LEU A 172 4.15 32.67 22.71
N GLU A 173 3.91 31.94 21.62
CA GLU A 173 4.78 31.91 20.44
C GLU A 173 4.49 33.06 19.46
N MET A 174 3.35 33.72 19.64
CA MET A 174 2.90 34.85 18.82
C MET A 174 2.84 34.47 17.33
N ASP A 175 2.31 33.29 17.03
CA ASP A 175 2.16 32.77 15.68
C ASP A 175 0.76 32.19 15.40
N CYS A 176 0.43 32.18 14.12
CA CYS A 176 -0.79 31.58 13.61
C CYS A 176 -0.52 30.17 13.11
N PHE A 177 -1.41 29.24 13.45
CA PHE A 177 -1.27 27.84 13.11
C PHE A 177 -2.64 27.19 12.94
N MET A 178 -2.65 25.96 12.44
CA MET A 178 -3.89 25.24 12.22
C MET A 178 -4.46 24.69 13.53
N ALA A 179 -5.70 25.08 13.86
CA ALA A 179 -6.33 24.81 15.15
C ALA A 179 -6.49 23.31 15.48
N SER A 180 -6.65 22.45 14.46
CA SER A 180 -6.75 20.99 14.63
C SER A 180 -5.46 20.34 15.10
N ASN A 181 -4.32 21.01 14.93
CA ASN A 181 -3.02 20.48 15.32
C ASN A 181 -2.66 20.87 16.77
N TYR A 182 -3.57 21.55 17.48
CA TYR A 182 -3.36 21.96 18.86
C TYR A 182 -3.86 20.91 19.85
N TRP A 183 -2.98 20.46 20.75
CA TRP A 183 -3.29 19.47 21.78
C TRP A 183 -3.06 19.97 23.21
N GLY A 184 -2.80 21.29 23.39
CA GLY A 184 -2.49 21.89 24.68
C GLY A 184 -3.69 22.53 25.41
N PRO A 185 -3.42 23.30 26.48
CA PRO A 185 -4.43 24.06 27.22
C PRO A 185 -5.19 25.07 26.35
N LYS A 186 -6.52 25.11 26.47
CA LYS A 186 -7.35 26.02 25.65
C LYS A 186 -7.03 27.50 25.89
N ASP A 187 -6.52 27.84 27.05
CA ASP A 187 -6.21 29.22 27.43
C ASP A 187 -4.97 29.79 26.73
N ASP A 188 -4.12 28.93 26.17
CA ASP A 188 -2.89 29.32 25.47
C ASP A 188 -3.15 29.73 24.02
N ILE A 189 -4.38 29.54 23.51
CA ILE A 189 -4.75 29.84 22.13
C ILE A 189 -5.97 30.75 22.02
N VAL A 190 -6.07 31.47 20.91
CA VAL A 190 -7.25 32.28 20.54
C VAL A 190 -7.86 31.69 19.28
N LYS A 191 -9.17 31.37 19.33
CA LYS A 191 -9.93 30.82 18.20
C LYS A 191 -10.90 31.84 17.61
N HIS A 192 -11.47 31.52 16.46
CA HIS A 192 -12.37 32.37 15.65
C HIS A 192 -13.36 33.27 16.40
N GLN A 193 -13.94 32.81 17.50
CA GLN A 193 -14.95 33.56 18.26
C GLN A 193 -14.36 34.51 19.31
N GLN A 194 -13.02 34.58 19.43
CA GLN A 194 -12.30 35.27 20.51
C GLN A 194 -11.39 36.39 19.97
N VAL A 195 -11.76 37.04 18.86
CA VAL A 195 -10.96 38.14 18.27
C VAL A 195 -10.62 39.24 19.29
N GLY A 196 -11.48 39.47 20.28
CA GLY A 196 -11.27 40.44 21.36
C GLY A 196 -10.16 40.06 22.36
N GLU A 197 -9.69 38.81 22.36
CA GLU A 197 -8.58 38.33 23.21
C GLU A 197 -7.21 38.45 22.52
N CYS A 198 -7.16 38.96 21.29
CA CYS A 198 -5.90 39.22 20.62
C CYS A 198 -5.09 40.30 21.37
N PRO A 199 -3.78 40.09 21.57
CA PRO A 199 -2.93 41.13 22.15
C PRO A 199 -2.95 42.40 21.28
N PRO A 200 -2.80 43.58 21.89
CA PRO A 200 -2.76 44.85 21.18
C PRO A 200 -1.53 44.97 20.26
#